data_AF-A0A484NAE0-F1
#
_entry.id   AF-A0A484NAE0-F1
#
_cell.length_a   1.000
_cell.length_b   1.000
_cell.length_c   1.000
_cell.angle_alpha   90.00
_cell.angle_beta   90.00
_cell.angle_gamma   90.00
#
_symmetry.space_group_name_H-M   'P 1'
#
loop_
_entity.id
_entity.type
_entity.pdbx_description
1 polymer ?
#
loop_
_entity_poly.entity_id
_entity_poly.type
_entity_poly.pdbx_seq_one_letter_code
_entity_poly.pdbx_strand_id
1 'polypeptide(L)'
;MAGRIDGRASGTVDFSGHRRPAVDLTGVVHQLPCCIKYNGSSDVSHYFRPKPTEVVFDGLSIEEAHFRGRKLNGTTLPIPQGYSGCFLLIDLLHKLYA
;
A
#
# COMPACT_ATOMS: atom_id res chain seq x y z
N MET A 1 38.94 22.76 12.09
CA MET A 1 38.02 23.66 11.35
C MET A 1 36.64 23.03 11.44
N ALA A 2 35.64 23.73 11.97
CA ALA A 2 34.38 23.09 12.39
C ALA A 2 33.49 22.71 11.18
N GLY A 3 32.96 21.48 11.19
CA GLY A 3 31.93 21.06 10.24
C GLY A 3 30.60 21.73 10.57
N ARG A 4 30.08 22.51 9.64
CA ARG A 4 28.85 23.30 9.83
C ARG A 4 27.77 22.80 8.87
N ILE A 5 26.91 21.93 9.35
CA ILE A 5 25.66 21.53 8.68
C ILE A 5 24.58 22.57 9.00
N ASP A 6 24.63 23.72 8.32
CA ASP A 6 23.56 24.71 8.38
C ASP A 6 22.30 24.21 7.65
N GLY A 7 21.14 24.35 8.29
CA GLY A 7 19.85 24.27 7.64
C GLY A 7 19.21 22.88 7.56
N ARG A 8 18.11 22.70 8.31
CA ARG A 8 17.11 21.66 8.04
C ARG A 8 16.54 21.87 6.64
N ALA A 9 16.90 21.03 5.68
CA ALA A 9 16.36 21.09 4.32
C ALA A 9 14.83 20.94 4.37
N SER A 10 14.11 22.01 4.03
CA SER A 10 12.66 22.02 3.88
C SER A 10 12.35 22.00 2.38
N GLY A 11 11.49 21.07 1.96
CA GLY A 11 11.10 20.91 0.56
C GLY A 11 9.60 20.69 0.44
N THR A 12 8.99 21.33 -0.54
CA THR A 12 7.58 21.13 -0.90
C THR A 12 7.49 20.06 -1.98
N VAL A 13 6.64 19.06 -1.80
CA VAL A 13 6.27 18.10 -2.85
C VAL A 13 4.94 18.56 -3.42
N ASP A 14 4.94 18.98 -4.69
CA ASP A 14 3.73 19.38 -5.40
C ASP A 14 3.16 18.20 -6.19
N PHE A 15 1.91 17.84 -5.89
CA PHE A 15 1.18 16.76 -6.55
C PHE A 15 0.37 17.25 -7.76
N SER A 16 0.30 18.56 -8.02
CA SER A 16 -0.46 19.14 -9.15
C SER A 16 0.24 18.99 -10.51
N GLY A 17 1.56 18.74 -10.51
CA GLY A 17 2.42 18.83 -11.69
C GLY A 17 2.32 17.71 -12.74
N HIS A 18 1.51 16.67 -12.54
CA HIS A 18 1.38 15.57 -13.51
C HIS A 18 -0.08 15.26 -13.86
N ARG A 19 -0.47 15.66 -15.10
CA ARG A 19 -1.71 15.24 -15.77
C ARG A 19 -1.70 13.76 -16.20
N ARG A 20 -1.09 12.86 -15.43
CA ARG A 20 -1.42 11.44 -15.58
C ARG A 20 -2.78 11.26 -14.88
N PRO A 21 -3.83 10.76 -15.56
CA PRO A 21 -5.07 10.47 -14.88
C PRO A 21 -4.77 9.54 -13.71
N ALA A 22 -5.39 9.78 -12.56
CA ALA A 22 -5.27 8.89 -11.41
C ALA A 22 -5.65 7.49 -11.89
N VAL A 23 -4.70 6.55 -11.85
CA VAL A 23 -4.97 5.16 -12.23
C VAL A 23 -5.95 4.63 -11.20
N ASP A 24 -7.10 4.14 -11.66
CA ASP A 24 -8.13 3.65 -10.76
C ASP A 24 -7.65 2.37 -10.05
N LEU A 25 -7.21 2.57 -8.80
CA LEU A 25 -6.80 1.61 -7.79
C LEU A 25 -7.93 0.71 -7.29
N THR A 26 -8.89 0.30 -8.12
CA THR A 26 -9.98 -0.63 -7.78
C THR A 26 -9.51 -2.07 -7.48
N GLY A 27 -8.20 -2.30 -7.39
CA GLY A 27 -7.59 -3.50 -6.82
C GLY A 27 -7.63 -3.51 -5.29
N VAL A 28 -7.66 -4.72 -4.72
CA VAL A 28 -7.74 -4.94 -3.27
C VAL A 28 -6.37 -4.76 -2.60
N VAL A 29 -6.34 -4.11 -1.44
CA VAL A 29 -5.13 -3.90 -0.63
C VAL A 29 -5.14 -4.87 0.54
N HIS A 30 -4.06 -5.64 0.71
CA HIS A 30 -3.91 -6.61 1.80
C HIS A 30 -2.79 -6.21 2.76
N GLN A 31 -3.14 -5.90 4.01
CA GLN A 31 -2.16 -5.74 5.09
C GLN A 31 -1.84 -7.09 5.73
N LEU A 32 -0.62 -7.60 5.53
CA LEU A 32 -0.19 -8.88 6.08
C LEU A 32 0.48 -8.70 7.45
N PRO A 33 0.30 -9.64 8.40
CA PRO A 33 0.95 -9.61 9.72
C PRO A 33 2.42 -10.09 9.66
N CYS A 34 3.17 -9.66 8.64
CA CYS A 34 4.57 -9.99 8.45
C CYS A 34 5.28 -9.00 7.50
N CYS A 35 6.59 -8.87 7.63
CA CYS A 35 7.40 -8.05 6.73
C CYS A 35 7.85 -8.86 5.50
N ILE A 36 7.60 -8.33 4.30
CA ILE A 36 8.14 -8.86 3.04
C ILE A 36 9.28 -7.94 2.59
N LYS A 37 10.48 -8.49 2.38
CA LYS A 37 11.66 -7.71 1.95
C LYS A 37 11.61 -7.30 0.47
N TYR A 38 10.86 -8.02 -0.34
CA TYR A 38 10.70 -7.77 -1.77
C TYR A 38 9.57 -6.76 -2.00
N ASN A 39 9.86 -5.71 -2.78
CA ASN A 39 8.98 -4.57 -3.04
C ASN A 39 8.66 -4.36 -4.54
N GLY A 40 8.88 -5.39 -5.37
CA GLY A 40 8.52 -5.37 -6.79
C GLY A 40 7.13 -5.94 -7.07
N SER A 41 6.82 -6.18 -8.34
CA SER A 41 5.55 -6.76 -8.78
C SER A 41 5.36 -8.20 -8.29
N SER A 42 4.12 -8.58 -8.01
CA SER A 42 3.78 -9.93 -7.56
C SER A 42 2.41 -10.34 -8.08
N ASP A 43 2.26 -11.62 -8.42
CA ASP A 43 0.99 -12.19 -8.91
C ASP A 43 0.05 -12.52 -7.74
N VAL A 44 -0.34 -11.48 -7.00
CA VAL A 44 -1.15 -11.59 -5.77
C VAL A 44 -2.45 -12.33 -6.07
N SER A 45 -3.16 -11.96 -7.14
CA SER A 45 -4.45 -12.53 -7.52
C SER A 45 -4.38 -14.00 -7.98
N HIS A 46 -3.20 -14.56 -8.26
CA HIS A 46 -3.06 -16.00 -8.52
C HIS A 46 -2.89 -16.80 -7.23
N TYR A 47 -2.07 -16.33 -6.30
CA TYR A 47 -1.64 -17.10 -5.11
C TYR A 47 -2.37 -16.74 -3.81
N PHE A 48 -2.87 -15.50 -3.68
CA PHE A 48 -3.50 -14.99 -2.47
C PHE A 48 -4.95 -14.63 -2.75
N ARG A 49 -5.85 -15.56 -2.46
CA ARG A 49 -7.30 -15.42 -2.62
C ARG A 49 -7.98 -15.67 -1.28
N PRO A 50 -8.25 -14.62 -0.48
CA PRO A 50 -9.09 -14.75 0.70
C PRO A 50 -10.43 -15.38 0.33
N LYS A 51 -10.93 -16.26 1.20
CA LYS A 51 -12.23 -16.91 1.05
C LYS A 51 -13.11 -16.51 2.23
N PRO A 52 -14.38 -16.13 2.01
CA PRO A 52 -15.29 -15.86 3.12
C PRO A 52 -15.47 -17.12 3.97
N THR A 53 -15.58 -16.92 5.28
CA THR A 53 -15.94 -17.96 6.25
C THR A 53 -17.32 -17.66 6.83
N GLU A 54 -17.92 -18.62 7.53
CA GLU A 54 -19.18 -18.44 8.25
C GLU A 54 -19.00 -17.67 9.59
N VAL A 55 -17.78 -17.23 9.90
CA VAL A 55 -17.46 -16.54 11.16
C VAL A 55 -17.58 -15.03 11.00
N VAL A 56 -18.32 -14.41 11.91
CA VAL A 56 -18.41 -12.94 12.07
C VAL A 56 -17.76 -12.55 13.40
N PHE A 57 -16.93 -11.51 13.37
CA PHE A 57 -16.27 -10.94 14.56
C PHE A 57 -16.40 -9.42 14.53
N ASP A 58 -16.88 -8.82 15.63
CA ASP A 58 -17.12 -7.38 15.74
C ASP A 58 -17.99 -6.79 14.60
N GLY A 59 -19.00 -7.56 14.15
CA GLY A 59 -19.87 -7.20 13.02
C GLY A 59 -19.23 -7.36 11.63
N LEU A 60 -17.97 -7.77 11.54
CA LEU A 60 -17.23 -7.95 10.30
C LEU A 60 -17.07 -9.43 9.93
N SER A 61 -17.25 -9.76 8.66
CA SER A 61 -17.06 -11.13 8.15
C SER A 61 -15.57 -11.50 8.13
N ILE A 62 -15.21 -12.67 8.67
CA ILE A 62 -13.85 -13.19 8.62
C ILE A 62 -13.60 -13.90 7.29
N GLU A 63 -12.45 -13.62 6.69
CA GLU A 63 -11.92 -14.28 5.50
C GLU A 63 -10.67 -15.08 5.85
N GLU A 64 -10.54 -16.28 5.27
CA GLU A 64 -9.38 -17.15 5.42
C GLU A 64 -8.48 -17.06 4.17
N ALA A 65 -7.18 -16.90 4.39
CA ALA A 65 -6.16 -16.99 3.36
C ALA A 65 -4.92 -17.73 3.89
N HIS A 66 -4.03 -18.16 3.00
CA HIS A 66 -2.75 -18.76 3.38
C HIS A 66 -1.60 -17.99 2.77
N PHE A 67 -0.59 -17.64 3.58
CA PHE A 67 0.65 -17.03 3.11
C PHE A 67 1.85 -17.84 3.60
N ARG A 68 2.69 -18.31 2.66
CA ARG A 68 3.85 -19.17 2.95
C ARG A 68 3.51 -20.38 3.84
N GLY A 69 2.37 -21.01 3.58
CA GLY A 69 1.87 -22.17 4.34
C GLY A 69 1.18 -21.83 5.68
N ARG A 70 1.27 -20.59 6.16
CA ARG A 70 0.61 -20.15 7.40
C ARG A 70 -0.81 -19.69 7.10
N LYS A 71 -1.80 -20.23 7.82
CA LYS A 71 -3.17 -19.72 7.82
C LYS A 71 -3.22 -18.30 8.38
N LEU A 72 -3.94 -17.43 7.71
CA LEU A 72 -4.28 -16.07 8.12
C LEU A 72 -5.80 -15.95 8.16
N ASN A 73 -6.32 -15.39 9.25
CA ASN A 73 -7.69 -14.90 9.32
C ASN A 73 -7.61 -13.37 9.22
N GLY A 74 -8.40 -12.77 8.33
CA GLY A 74 -8.49 -11.34 8.15
C GLY A 74 -9.93 -10.88 7.99
N THR A 75 -10.12 -9.59 7.76
CA THR A 75 -11.40 -9.02 7.35
C THR A 75 -11.14 -7.80 6.48
N THR A 76 -12.13 -7.43 5.66
CA THR A 76 -12.08 -6.22 4.83
C THR A 76 -12.57 -5.02 5.65
N LEU A 77 -11.68 -4.06 5.89
CA LEU A 77 -12.03 -2.81 6.58
C LEU A 77 -12.52 -1.77 5.56
N PRO A 78 -13.71 -1.17 5.73
CA PRO A 78 -14.17 -0.10 4.86
C PRO A 78 -13.34 1.18 5.09
N ILE A 79 -13.11 1.94 4.02
CA ILE A 79 -12.55 3.30 4.14
C ILE A 79 -13.59 4.17 4.87
N PRO A 80 -13.20 4.95 5.91
CA PRO A 80 -14.14 5.79 6.64
C PRO A 80 -14.89 6.78 5.74
N GLN A 81 -16.14 7.10 6.09
CA GLN A 81 -16.99 8.01 5.30
C GLN A 81 -16.30 9.37 5.13
N GLY A 82 -16.27 9.88 3.89
CA GLY A 82 -15.62 11.15 3.55
C GLY A 82 -14.11 11.05 3.28
N TYR A 83 -13.50 9.87 3.43
CA TYR A 83 -12.10 9.62 3.10
C TYR A 83 -11.96 8.86 1.78
N SER A 84 -10.74 8.85 1.23
CA SER A 84 -10.38 8.06 0.05
C SER A 84 -8.96 7.54 0.20
N GLY A 85 -8.71 6.32 -0.27
CA GLY A 85 -7.37 5.73 -0.30
C GLY A 85 -6.59 6.23 -1.52
N CYS A 86 -5.30 6.48 -1.35
CA CYS A 86 -4.41 6.88 -2.46
C CYS A 86 -3.04 6.23 -2.33
N PHE A 87 -2.47 5.80 -3.46
CA PHE A 87 -1.07 5.37 -3.55
C PHE A 87 -0.23 6.48 -4.18
N LEU A 88 0.84 6.86 -3.50
CA LEU A 88 1.79 7.87 -3.99
C LEU A 88 3.07 7.17 -4.44
N LEU A 89 3.38 7.29 -5.73
CA LEU A 89 4.62 6.79 -6.32
C LEU A 89 5.58 7.97 -6.57
N ILE A 90 6.85 7.80 -6.21
CA ILE A 90 7.89 8.80 -6.46
C ILE A 90 8.60 8.44 -7.77
N ASP A 91 8.28 9.16 -8.84
CA ASP A 91 8.99 9.05 -10.12
C ASP A 91 10.40 9.64 -10.02
N LEU A 92 11.40 8.80 -9.70
CA LEU A 92 12.81 9.20 -9.66
C LEU A 92 13.46 9.38 -11.05
N LEU A 93 12.74 9.07 -12.13
CA LEU A 93 13.25 9.03 -13.51
C LEU A 93 13.85 10.36 -14.01
N HIS A 94 13.39 11.50 -13.49
CA HIS A 94 13.90 12.83 -13.89
C HIS A 94 15.30 13.18 -13.35
N LYS A 95 15.95 12.31 -12.56
CA LYS A 95 17.31 12.52 -12.01
C LYS A 95 18.40 11.59 -12.57
N LEU A 96 18.09 10.76 -13.57
CA LEU A 96 19.06 9.85 -14.22
C LEU A 96 19.37 10.22 -15.68
N TYR A 97 18.78 11.31 -16.19
CA TYR A 97 18.92 11.81 -17.57
C TYR A 97 19.02 13.34 -17.63
N ALA A 98 19.64 13.96 -16.62
CA ALA A 98 19.94 15.39 -16.53
C ALA A 98 21.31 15.60 -15.90
#